data_AF-A0A7J8RQ11-F1
#
_entry.id   AF-A0A7J8RQ11-F1
#
_cell.length_a   1.000
_cell.length_b   1.000
_cell.length_c   1.000
_cell.angle_alpha   90.00
_cell.angle_beta   90.00
_cell.angle_gamma   90.00
#
_symmetry.space_group_name_H-M   'P 1'
#
loop_
_entity.id
_entity.type
_entity.pdbx_description
1 polymer ?
#
loop_
_entity_poly.entity_id
_entity_poly.type
_entity_poly.pdbx_seq_one_letter_code
_entity_poly.pdbx_strand_id
1 'polypeptide(L)'
;MSSPLSRDVVLSRSAYLTREELLKRRLQHLRKLSRCYRDHYWALMENLKIQYRNYYWKFGISPFKQNDNQQLADAPVVANPIVDNFESPPADNVHVDNNFSSNFKNNQHCLFVGCKFKAMALTRFCHLHILSDSKQKLYKACTYVIKSAHAGPITCGKPILRSAIPSLCTVHFQKTQKHVNRALKKASLNVSSSSKLAPMFHVIVAEYVHQIQAKRRAASRGISSKATIKEECAT
;
A
#
# COMPACT_ATOMS: atom_id res chain seq x y z
N MET A 1 23.36 -45.86 -0.26
CA MET A 1 23.18 -45.20 -1.57
C MET A 1 23.76 -43.81 -1.49
N SER A 2 24.95 -43.62 -2.04
CA SER A 2 25.71 -42.37 -2.01
C SER A 2 25.08 -41.35 -2.95
N SER A 3 24.57 -40.25 -2.40
CA SER A 3 24.16 -39.09 -3.20
C SER A 3 25.37 -38.62 -4.02
N PRO A 4 25.27 -38.48 -5.35
CA PRO A 4 26.41 -38.04 -6.14
C PRO A 4 26.79 -36.63 -5.69
N LEU A 5 28.05 -36.46 -5.28
CA LEU A 5 28.68 -35.16 -5.06
C LEU A 5 28.26 -34.24 -6.21
N SER A 6 27.52 -33.18 -5.88
CA SER A 6 26.99 -32.26 -6.87
C SER A 6 28.15 -31.80 -7.77
N ARG A 7 28.09 -32.02 -9.08
CA ARG A 7 29.10 -31.57 -10.06
C ARG A 7 29.54 -30.12 -9.83
N ASP A 8 28.65 -29.29 -9.27
CA ASP A 8 28.93 -27.93 -8.82
C ASP A 8 30.12 -27.85 -7.85
N VAL A 9 30.28 -28.78 -6.90
CA VAL A 9 31.36 -28.79 -5.90
C VAL A 9 32.72 -29.06 -6.55
N VAL A 10 32.76 -29.99 -7.50
CA VAL A 10 33.98 -30.33 -8.26
C VAL A 10 34.38 -29.16 -9.17
N LEU A 11 33.41 -28.58 -9.88
CA LEU A 11 33.60 -27.41 -10.74
C LEU A 11 33.79 -26.09 -9.98
N SER A 12 33.61 -26.08 -8.65
CA SER A 12 33.88 -24.90 -7.82
C SER A 12 35.37 -24.68 -7.59
N ARG A 13 36.18 -25.74 -7.73
CA ARG A 13 37.62 -25.74 -7.47
C ARG A 13 38.46 -25.71 -8.76
N SER A 14 37.84 -25.68 -9.93
CA SER A 14 38.58 -25.63 -11.19
C SER A 14 39.10 -24.22 -11.48
N ALA A 15 40.36 -24.13 -11.89
CA ALA A 15 40.99 -22.86 -12.26
C ALA A 15 40.45 -22.31 -13.59
N TYR A 16 39.94 -23.18 -14.46
CA TYR A 16 39.38 -22.84 -15.76
C TYR A 16 38.00 -23.51 -15.91
N LEU A 17 37.03 -22.75 -16.44
CA LEU A 17 35.65 -23.18 -16.67
C LEU A 17 35.29 -22.86 -18.11
N THR A 18 34.67 -23.80 -18.79
CA THR A 18 34.09 -23.52 -20.11
C THR A 18 32.89 -22.58 -19.96
N ARG A 19 32.60 -21.82 -21.03
CA ARG A 19 31.42 -20.92 -21.06
C ARG A 19 30.12 -21.68 -20.76
N GLU A 20 29.99 -22.90 -21.28
CA GLU A 20 28.80 -23.72 -21.10
C GLU A 20 28.61 -24.16 -19.64
N GLU A 21 29.68 -24.60 -18.98
CA GLU A 21 29.66 -24.99 -17.57
C GLU A 21 29.30 -23.81 -16.67
N LEU A 22 29.88 -22.64 -16.93
CA LEU A 22 29.59 -21.43 -16.19
C LEU A 22 28.11 -21.03 -16.33
N LEU A 23 27.54 -21.08 -17.53
CA LEU A 23 26.13 -20.78 -17.77
C LEU A 23 25.20 -21.79 -17.07
N LYS A 24 25.51 -23.10 -17.15
CA LYS A 24 24.75 -24.15 -16.44
C LYS A 24 24.78 -23.92 -14.93
N ARG A 25 25.94 -23.60 -14.35
CA ARG A 25 26.09 -23.31 -12.92
C ARG A 25 25.30 -22.08 -12.49
N ARG A 26 25.38 -20.98 -13.25
CA ARG A 26 24.58 -19.76 -12.99
C ARG A 26 23.08 -20.05 -13.03
N LEU A 27 22.61 -20.81 -14.01
CA LEU A 27 21.21 -21.20 -14.12
C LEU A 27 20.77 -22.04 -12.91
N GLN A 28 21.58 -23.02 -12.50
CA GLN A 28 21.28 -23.84 -11.33
C GLN A 28 21.26 -23.01 -10.03
N HIS A 29 22.22 -22.10 -9.84
CA HIS A 29 22.24 -21.19 -8.71
C HIS A 29 21.00 -20.28 -8.69
N LEU A 30 20.61 -19.71 -9.84
CA LEU A 30 19.39 -18.91 -9.95
C LEU A 30 18.13 -19.72 -9.62
N ARG A 31 18.05 -20.98 -10.06
CA ARG A 31 16.93 -21.88 -9.72
C ARG A 31 16.89 -22.20 -8.22
N LYS A 32 18.04 -22.51 -7.62
CA LYS A 32 18.18 -22.76 -6.18
C LYS A 32 17.75 -21.51 -5.38
N LEU A 33 18.27 -20.34 -5.75
CA LEU A 33 17.93 -19.06 -5.14
C LEU A 33 16.43 -18.74 -5.27
N SER A 34 15.86 -18.92 -6.46
CA SER A 34 14.43 -18.72 -6.71
C SER A 34 13.56 -19.65 -5.85
N ARG A 35 14.00 -20.89 -5.62
CA ARG A 35 13.30 -21.83 -4.74
C ARG A 35 13.36 -21.33 -3.29
N CYS A 36 14.56 -21.01 -2.79
CA CYS A 36 14.72 -20.48 -1.42
C CYS A 36 13.85 -19.25 -1.16
N TYR A 37 13.84 -18.25 -2.05
CA TYR A 37 12.98 -17.06 -1.86
C TYR A 37 11.49 -17.36 -1.91
N ARG A 38 11.07 -18.33 -2.74
CA ARG A 38 9.67 -18.77 -2.78
C ARG A 38 9.28 -19.44 -1.46
N ASP A 39 10.14 -20.27 -0.91
CA ASP A 39 9.89 -20.94 0.38
C ASP A 39 9.83 -19.93 1.52
N HIS A 40 10.75 -18.96 1.56
CA HIS A 40 10.73 -17.85 2.52
C HIS A 40 9.46 -17.01 2.40
N TYR A 41 9.03 -16.71 1.18
CA TYR A 41 7.78 -15.98 0.95
C TYR A 41 6.59 -16.74 1.52
N TRP A 42 6.46 -18.04 1.25
CA TRP A 42 5.33 -18.83 1.76
C TRP A 42 5.35 -18.95 3.29
N ALA A 43 6.50 -19.20 3.89
CA ALA A 43 6.66 -19.23 5.34
C ALA A 43 6.27 -17.88 5.99
N LEU A 44 6.71 -16.76 5.41
CA LEU A 44 6.31 -15.42 5.86
C LEU A 44 4.79 -15.22 5.73
N MET A 45 4.21 -15.61 4.61
CA MET A 45 2.77 -15.45 4.36
C MET A 45 1.92 -16.30 5.31
N GLU A 46 2.39 -17.51 5.65
CA GLU A 46 1.73 -18.37 6.63
C GLU A 46 1.76 -17.74 8.03
N ASN A 47 2.92 -17.27 8.47
CA ASN A 47 3.05 -16.52 9.73
C ASN A 47 2.15 -15.28 9.76
N LEU A 48 2.11 -14.51 8.68
CA LEU A 48 1.27 -13.32 8.58
C LEU A 48 -0.23 -13.66 8.67
N LYS A 49 -0.68 -14.78 8.10
CA LYS A 49 -2.07 -15.24 8.23
C LYS A 49 -2.42 -15.59 9.68
N ILE A 50 -1.51 -16.28 10.39
CA ILE A 50 -1.72 -16.64 11.81
C ILE A 50 -1.80 -15.37 12.65
N GLN A 51 -0.86 -14.43 12.47
CA GLN A 51 -0.87 -13.16 13.19
C GLN A 51 -2.11 -12.33 12.86
N TYR A 52 -2.55 -12.31 11.61
CA TYR A 52 -3.78 -11.64 11.21
C TYR A 52 -5.01 -12.26 11.87
N ARG A 53 -5.11 -13.59 11.94
CA ARG A 53 -6.21 -14.28 12.64
C ARG A 53 -6.21 -13.94 14.13
N ASN A 54 -5.05 -14.00 14.79
CA ASN A 54 -4.89 -13.64 16.19
C ASN A 54 -5.27 -12.18 16.45
N TYR A 55 -4.81 -11.28 15.58
CA TYR A 55 -5.17 -9.87 15.62
C TYR A 55 -6.68 -9.68 15.44
N TYR A 56 -7.28 -10.32 14.45
CA TYR A 56 -8.71 -10.23 14.18
C TYR A 56 -9.54 -10.81 15.34
N TRP A 57 -9.11 -11.91 15.93
CA TRP A 57 -9.75 -12.50 17.10
C TRP A 57 -9.69 -11.57 18.32
N LYS A 58 -8.54 -10.93 18.57
CA LYS A 58 -8.36 -10.03 19.71
C LYS A 58 -9.00 -8.65 19.52
N PHE A 59 -8.97 -8.11 18.30
CA PHE A 59 -9.29 -6.70 18.03
C PHE A 59 -10.35 -6.48 16.94
N GLY A 60 -10.61 -7.47 16.08
CA GLY A 60 -11.50 -7.34 14.92
C GLY A 60 -12.97 -7.10 15.26
N ILE A 61 -13.38 -7.43 16.48
CA ILE A 61 -14.75 -7.21 17.00
C ILE A 61 -14.76 -6.16 18.13
N SER A 62 -13.60 -5.81 18.70
CA SER A 62 -13.53 -4.89 19.81
C SER A 62 -13.59 -3.44 19.32
N PRO A 63 -14.61 -2.66 19.70
CA PRO A 63 -14.65 -1.22 19.41
C PRO A 63 -13.40 -0.55 19.96
N PHE A 64 -12.93 0.52 19.33
CA PHE A 64 -11.81 1.29 19.86
C PHE A 64 -12.22 1.87 21.22
N LYS A 65 -11.77 1.22 22.30
CA LYS A 65 -11.89 1.74 23.66
C LYS A 65 -10.72 2.68 23.86
N GLN A 66 -11.02 3.96 23.95
CA GLN A 66 -10.04 4.92 24.43
C GLN A 66 -9.80 4.57 25.90
N ASN A 67 -8.60 4.10 26.25
CA ASN A 67 -8.20 4.01 27.64
C ASN A 67 -7.99 5.46 28.12
N ASP A 68 -9.07 6.13 28.52
CA ASP A 68 -9.03 7.47 29.12
C ASP A 68 -8.58 7.44 30.60
N ASN A 69 -8.06 6.31 31.10
CA ASN A 69 -7.62 6.13 32.49
C ASN A 69 -6.25 6.75 32.81
N GLN A 70 -5.89 7.88 32.19
CA GLN A 70 -4.68 8.62 32.58
C GLN A 70 -4.93 10.08 32.98
N GLN A 71 -6.18 10.56 32.99
CA GLN A 71 -6.52 11.91 33.45
C GLN A 71 -7.91 11.93 34.10
N LEU A 72 -8.03 11.46 35.34
CA LEU A 72 -9.10 11.81 36.30
C LEU A 72 -8.67 11.27 37.68
N ALA A 73 -7.52 11.74 38.15
CA ALA A 73 -7.29 11.88 39.58
C ALA A 73 -7.53 13.38 39.87
N ASP A 74 -8.27 13.66 40.93
CA ASP A 74 -8.56 14.99 41.47
C ASP A 74 -9.86 15.67 40.98
N ALA A 75 -11.01 15.16 41.45
CA ALA A 75 -12.12 16.02 41.88
C ALA A 75 -12.99 15.28 42.92
N PRO A 76 -13.37 15.93 44.04
CA PRO A 76 -13.98 15.25 45.17
C PRO A 76 -15.49 15.06 45.02
N VAL A 77 -15.93 13.98 45.64
CA VAL A 77 -17.28 13.50 45.95
C VAL A 77 -18.25 14.61 46.36
N VAL A 78 -19.42 14.68 45.70
CA VAL A 78 -20.67 15.12 46.34
C VAL A 78 -21.78 14.15 45.94
N ALA A 79 -22.33 13.49 46.97
CA ALA A 79 -23.43 12.54 46.90
C ALA A 79 -24.78 13.26 46.70
N ASN A 80 -25.74 12.61 46.03
CA ASN A 80 -26.89 12.01 46.71
C ASN A 80 -27.87 11.30 45.75
N PRO A 81 -28.67 10.34 46.27
CA PRO A 81 -29.31 9.25 45.53
C PRO A 81 -30.82 9.46 45.33
N ILE A 82 -31.41 8.79 44.34
CA ILE A 82 -32.87 8.53 44.31
C ILE A 82 -33.10 7.05 43.97
N VAL A 83 -34.01 6.49 44.76
CA VAL A 83 -34.39 5.10 45.01
C VAL A 83 -35.41 4.66 43.94
N ASP A 84 -35.44 3.38 43.58
CA ASP A 84 -36.68 2.59 43.67
C ASP A 84 -36.44 1.09 43.53
N ASN A 85 -37.00 0.38 44.51
CA ASN A 85 -37.02 -1.06 44.73
C ASN A 85 -37.93 -1.78 43.74
N PHE A 86 -37.54 -2.99 43.34
CA PHE A 86 -38.50 -4.10 43.19
C PHE A 86 -37.88 -5.38 43.75
N GLU A 87 -38.64 -6.00 44.65
CA GLU A 87 -38.29 -7.08 45.57
C GLU A 87 -38.83 -8.41 45.05
N SER A 88 -38.04 -9.50 45.11
CA SER A 88 -38.49 -10.91 45.10
C SER A 88 -37.28 -11.89 45.15
N PRO A 89 -37.44 -13.15 45.62
CA PRO A 89 -36.85 -13.65 46.88
C PRO A 89 -35.68 -14.65 46.70
N PRO A 90 -35.05 -15.15 47.79
CA PRO A 90 -33.78 -15.84 47.75
C PRO A 90 -33.91 -17.36 47.59
N ALA A 91 -33.00 -17.96 46.83
CA ALA A 91 -32.62 -19.36 47.01
C ALA A 91 -31.20 -19.57 46.50
N ASP A 92 -30.33 -19.99 47.42
CA ASP A 92 -28.98 -20.44 47.19
C ASP A 92 -28.92 -21.51 46.09
N ASN A 93 -27.91 -21.43 45.22
CA ASN A 93 -26.94 -22.50 44.99
C ASN A 93 -25.93 -22.08 43.91
N VAL A 94 -24.66 -22.29 44.25
CA VAL A 94 -23.44 -21.96 43.53
C VAL A 94 -23.49 -22.42 42.06
N HIS A 95 -23.50 -21.48 41.12
CA HIS A 95 -23.13 -21.73 39.73
C HIS A 95 -21.98 -20.81 39.33
N VAL A 96 -20.87 -21.44 38.98
CA VAL A 96 -19.64 -20.84 38.47
C VAL A 96 -19.95 -19.81 37.39
N ASP A 97 -19.57 -18.56 37.64
CA ASP A 97 -19.73 -17.42 36.74
C ASP A 97 -19.06 -17.68 35.37
N ASN A 98 -19.82 -18.25 34.44
CA ASN A 98 -19.57 -18.11 33.00
C ASN A 98 -20.54 -17.06 32.44
N ASN A 99 -20.44 -15.84 32.98
CA ASN A 99 -21.20 -14.71 32.47
C ASN A 99 -20.52 -14.14 31.20
N PHE A 100 -20.52 -14.93 30.12
CA PHE A 100 -20.28 -14.46 28.76
C PHE A 100 -21.51 -13.69 28.27
N SER A 101 -21.81 -12.57 28.93
CA SER A 101 -22.83 -11.62 28.51
C SER A 101 -22.51 -10.23 29.05
N SER A 102 -21.52 -9.59 28.42
CA SER A 102 -21.33 -8.14 28.53
C SER A 102 -21.27 -7.51 27.15
N ASN A 103 -22.47 -7.11 26.68
CA ASN A 103 -22.68 -5.93 25.82
C ASN A 103 -21.84 -5.80 24.55
N PHE A 104 -22.17 -6.58 23.50
CA PHE A 104 -21.83 -6.26 22.10
C PHE A 104 -22.57 -5.02 21.53
N LYS A 105 -23.18 -4.18 22.39
CA LYS A 105 -24.01 -3.03 21.99
C LYS A 105 -23.24 -1.76 21.63
N ASN A 106 -21.92 -1.79 21.47
CA ASN A 106 -21.18 -0.61 21.03
C ASN A 106 -20.60 -0.82 19.63
N ASN A 107 -21.48 -0.95 18.63
CA ASN A 107 -21.14 -0.64 17.24
C ASN A 107 -20.80 0.86 17.16
N GLN A 108 -19.61 1.23 17.61
CA GLN A 108 -19.14 2.62 17.55
C GLN A 108 -19.16 3.06 16.09
N HIS A 109 -20.11 3.93 15.79
CA HIS A 109 -20.22 4.59 14.51
C HIS A 109 -18.99 5.48 14.31
N CYS A 110 -18.70 5.78 13.06
CA CYS A 110 -17.68 6.76 12.71
C CYS A 110 -17.94 8.08 13.43
N LEU A 111 -16.92 8.66 14.05
CA LEU A 111 -16.95 9.95 14.74
C LEU A 111 -17.15 11.14 13.80
N PHE A 112 -16.99 10.95 12.50
CA PHE A 112 -17.17 12.01 11.52
C PHE A 112 -18.63 12.47 11.52
N VAL A 113 -18.83 13.79 11.59
CA VAL A 113 -20.16 14.40 11.72
C VAL A 113 -21.10 13.91 10.62
N GLY A 114 -22.26 13.38 11.03
CA GLY A 114 -23.27 12.85 10.10
C GLY A 114 -22.96 11.49 9.48
N CYS A 115 -21.83 10.84 9.82
CA CYS A 115 -21.49 9.52 9.29
C CYS A 115 -22.18 8.40 10.08
N LYS A 116 -22.94 7.56 9.38
CA LYS A 116 -23.62 6.39 9.97
C LYS A 116 -22.84 5.07 9.82
N PHE A 117 -21.71 5.10 9.11
CA PHE A 117 -20.91 3.90 8.88
C PHE A 117 -20.19 3.45 10.16
N LYS A 118 -19.97 2.14 10.28
CA LYS A 118 -19.18 1.56 11.38
C LYS A 118 -17.73 2.06 11.33
N ALA A 119 -17.19 2.42 12.49
CA ALA A 119 -15.77 2.72 12.61
C ALA A 119 -14.92 1.47 12.33
N MET A 120 -13.72 1.65 11.78
CA MET A 120 -12.77 0.56 11.61
C MET A 120 -12.17 0.14 12.96
N ALA A 121 -11.57 -1.05 13.01
CA ALA A 121 -10.82 -1.48 14.19
C ALA A 121 -9.67 -0.50 14.49
N LEU A 122 -9.43 -0.25 15.78
CA LEU A 122 -8.38 0.62 16.30
C LEU A 122 -8.48 2.11 15.93
N THR A 123 -9.64 2.58 15.49
CA THR A 123 -9.90 3.99 15.19
C THR A 123 -11.36 4.33 15.50
N ARG A 124 -11.66 5.62 15.63
CA ARG A 124 -13.02 6.12 15.74
C ARG A 124 -13.65 6.44 14.38
N PHE A 125 -12.94 6.24 13.26
CA PHE A 125 -13.39 6.61 11.93
C PHE A 125 -13.63 5.39 11.03
N CYS A 126 -14.59 5.49 10.11
CA CYS A 126 -14.78 4.49 9.06
C CYS A 126 -13.68 4.62 8.00
N HIS A 127 -13.59 3.65 7.08
CA HIS A 127 -12.59 3.67 6.03
C HIS A 127 -12.59 4.97 5.20
N LEU A 128 -13.76 5.55 4.92
CA LEU A 128 -13.87 6.77 4.11
C LEU A 128 -13.38 8.02 4.85
N HIS A 129 -13.58 8.09 6.17
CA HIS A 129 -13.21 9.23 7.00
C HIS A 129 -11.94 9.00 7.81
N ILE A 130 -11.21 7.92 7.52
CA ILE A 130 -10.02 7.53 8.26
C ILE A 130 -8.90 8.59 8.23
N LEU A 131 -8.93 9.49 7.25
CA LEU A 131 -7.98 10.60 7.12
C LEU A 131 -8.31 11.78 8.04
N SER A 132 -9.49 11.80 8.65
CA SER A 132 -9.87 12.78 9.67
C SER A 132 -9.28 12.44 11.04
N ASP A 133 -8.71 11.24 11.19
CA ASP A 133 -8.03 10.81 12.42
C ASP A 133 -6.64 11.47 12.51
N SER A 134 -6.43 12.32 13.51
CA SER A 134 -5.16 13.01 13.74
C SER A 134 -4.00 12.06 14.06
N LYS A 135 -4.31 10.84 14.54
CA LYS A 135 -3.32 9.80 14.83
C LYS A 135 -3.08 8.87 13.65
N GLN A 136 -3.67 9.13 12.48
CA GLN A 136 -3.54 8.25 11.33
C GLN A 136 -2.11 8.19 10.77
N LYS A 137 -1.47 7.03 10.90
CA LYS A 137 -0.13 6.74 10.35
C LYS A 137 -0.13 5.84 9.13
N LEU A 138 -1.16 5.01 8.94
CA LEU A 138 -1.18 3.96 7.92
C LEU A 138 -1.71 4.45 6.57
N TYR A 139 -2.67 5.36 6.58
CA TYR A 139 -3.33 5.85 5.38
C TYR A 139 -2.84 7.26 4.97
N LYS A 140 -2.98 7.57 3.68
CA LYS A 140 -2.81 8.89 3.05
C LYS A 140 -3.90 9.12 2.01
N ALA A 141 -4.10 10.36 1.60
CA ALA A 141 -5.03 10.69 0.53
C ALA A 141 -4.49 10.27 -0.85
N CYS A 142 -5.39 9.82 -1.73
CA CYS A 142 -5.11 9.68 -3.15
C CYS A 142 -4.90 11.07 -3.79
N THR A 143 -3.76 11.26 -4.45
CA THR A 143 -3.32 12.54 -5.03
C THR A 143 -3.74 12.72 -6.50
N TYR A 144 -4.64 11.89 -7.02
CA TYR A 144 -5.13 12.03 -8.39
C TYR A 144 -5.90 13.34 -8.54
N VAL A 145 -5.51 14.18 -9.49
CA VAL A 145 -6.20 15.45 -9.79
C VAL A 145 -7.44 15.15 -10.62
N ILE A 146 -8.62 15.49 -10.08
CA ILE A 146 -9.90 15.34 -10.77
C ILE A 146 -10.20 16.58 -11.61
N LYS A 147 -10.00 17.76 -11.04
CA LYS A 147 -10.21 19.07 -11.70
C LYS A 147 -9.16 20.06 -11.23
N SER A 148 -8.77 20.98 -12.11
CA SER A 148 -7.97 22.15 -11.74
C SER A 148 -8.89 23.35 -11.66
N ALA A 149 -8.95 24.01 -10.50
CA ALA A 149 -9.71 25.24 -10.28
C ALA A 149 -8.76 26.40 -9.99
N HIS A 150 -9.26 27.63 -9.99
CA HIS A 150 -8.46 28.83 -9.68
C HIS A 150 -7.88 28.79 -8.26
N ALA A 151 -8.60 28.16 -7.31
CA ALA A 151 -8.16 27.92 -5.94
C ALA A 151 -7.21 26.71 -5.78
N GLY A 152 -6.81 26.06 -6.88
CA GLY A 152 -5.89 24.93 -6.89
C GLY A 152 -6.48 23.61 -7.42
N PRO A 153 -5.65 22.55 -7.49
CA PRO A 153 -6.07 21.25 -7.97
C PRO A 153 -6.95 20.51 -6.96
N ILE A 154 -8.15 20.14 -7.38
CA ILE A 154 -9.08 19.30 -6.63
C ILE A 154 -8.65 17.85 -6.80
N THR A 155 -8.15 17.25 -5.72
CA THR A 155 -7.69 15.86 -5.71
C THR A 155 -8.78 14.88 -5.29
N CYS A 156 -8.56 13.60 -5.56
CA CYS A 156 -9.51 12.54 -5.23
C CYS A 156 -9.77 12.37 -3.73
N GLY A 157 -8.76 12.52 -2.88
CA GLY A 157 -8.91 12.40 -1.43
C GLY A 157 -9.18 10.97 -0.91
N LYS A 158 -9.44 9.97 -1.76
CA LYS A 158 -9.73 8.60 -1.30
C LYS A 158 -8.59 8.03 -0.44
N PRO A 159 -8.87 7.44 0.72
CA PRO A 159 -7.84 6.86 1.57
C PRO A 159 -7.14 5.68 0.90
N ILE A 160 -5.80 5.68 0.94
CA ILE A 160 -4.92 4.64 0.43
C ILE A 160 -3.80 4.36 1.43
N LEU A 161 -3.18 3.19 1.36
CA LEU A 161 -2.01 2.88 2.20
C LEU A 161 -0.84 3.81 1.87
N ARG A 162 -0.08 4.21 2.89
CA ARG A 162 1.13 5.03 2.73
C ARG A 162 2.17 4.39 1.81
N SER A 163 2.25 3.06 1.79
CA SER A 163 3.11 2.26 0.92
C SER A 163 2.69 2.24 -0.55
N ALA A 164 1.48 2.70 -0.89
CA ALA A 164 1.05 2.78 -2.29
C ALA A 164 1.88 3.82 -3.05
N ILE A 165 2.62 3.36 -4.06
CA ILE A 165 3.44 4.16 -4.95
C ILE A 165 3.06 3.80 -6.40
N PRO A 166 2.59 4.74 -7.22
CA PRO A 166 2.25 6.14 -6.89
C PRO A 166 1.11 6.26 -5.88
N SER A 167 0.92 7.45 -5.29
CA SER A 167 -0.15 7.75 -4.31
C SER A 167 -1.55 7.79 -4.95
N LEU A 168 -1.96 6.71 -5.61
CA LEU A 168 -3.22 6.60 -6.34
C LEU A 168 -4.08 5.47 -5.76
N CYS A 169 -5.38 5.69 -5.66
CA CYS A 169 -6.33 4.60 -5.40
C CYS A 169 -6.39 3.65 -6.60
N THR A 170 -6.88 2.43 -6.39
CA THR A 170 -6.90 1.37 -7.42
C THR A 170 -7.52 1.84 -8.74
N VAL A 171 -8.65 2.54 -8.66
CA VAL A 171 -9.36 3.11 -9.83
C VAL A 171 -8.48 4.12 -10.58
N HIS A 172 -7.82 5.03 -9.87
CA HIS A 172 -6.98 6.06 -10.48
C HIS A 172 -5.63 5.54 -10.95
N PHE A 173 -5.08 4.52 -10.29
CA PHE A 173 -3.89 3.83 -10.75
C PHE A 173 -4.16 3.14 -12.09
N GLN A 174 -5.24 2.35 -12.18
CA GLN A 174 -5.65 1.70 -13.43
C GLN A 174 -5.97 2.70 -14.53
N LYS A 175 -6.64 3.81 -14.21
CA LYS A 175 -6.92 4.88 -15.18
C LYS A 175 -5.62 5.49 -15.72
N THR A 176 -4.69 5.86 -14.83
CA THR A 176 -3.39 6.43 -15.20
C THR A 176 -2.59 5.45 -16.07
N GLN A 177 -2.58 4.18 -15.69
CA GLN A 177 -1.94 3.10 -16.44
C GLN A 177 -2.52 2.94 -17.85
N LYS A 178 -3.85 3.02 -18.01
CA LYS A 178 -4.49 3.02 -19.35
C LYS A 178 -4.05 4.21 -20.20
N HIS A 179 -3.94 5.41 -19.62
CA HIS A 179 -3.45 6.59 -20.34
C HIS A 179 -1.99 6.44 -20.77
N VAL A 180 -1.12 5.93 -19.88
CA VAL A 180 0.28 5.64 -20.20
C VAL A 180 0.37 4.63 -21.35
N ASN A 181 -0.36 3.51 -21.27
CA ASN A 181 -0.37 2.50 -22.32
C ASN A 181 -0.84 3.07 -23.67
N ARG A 182 -1.85 3.96 -23.67
CA ARG A 182 -2.30 4.64 -24.90
C ARG A 182 -1.23 5.58 -25.46
N ALA A 183 -0.52 6.32 -24.61
CA ALA A 183 0.56 7.21 -25.05
C ALA A 183 1.73 6.44 -25.65
N LEU A 184 2.12 5.31 -25.02
CA LEU A 184 3.17 4.42 -25.54
C LEU A 184 2.78 3.81 -26.89
N LYS A 185 1.53 3.35 -27.04
CA LYS A 185 1.01 2.87 -28.33
C LYS A 185 1.06 3.95 -29.42
N LYS A 186 0.71 5.20 -29.08
CA LYS A 186 0.83 6.34 -30.02
C LYS A 186 2.27 6.66 -30.40
N ALA A 187 3.22 6.37 -29.51
CA ALA A 187 4.65 6.53 -29.76
C ALA A 187 5.28 5.31 -30.48
N SER A 188 4.46 4.40 -31.03
CA SER A 188 4.91 3.18 -31.73
C SER A 188 5.68 2.18 -30.84
N LEU A 189 5.55 2.31 -29.51
CA LEU A 189 6.13 1.37 -28.56
C LEU A 189 5.07 0.33 -28.21
N ASN A 190 5.10 -0.78 -28.95
CA ASN A 190 4.26 -1.92 -28.64
C ASN A 190 4.75 -2.60 -27.35
N VAL A 191 4.25 -2.14 -26.21
CA VAL A 191 4.32 -2.90 -24.94
C VAL A 191 3.29 -4.04 -24.98
N SER A 192 3.40 -4.87 -26.02
CA SER A 192 2.66 -6.11 -26.18
C SER A 192 3.61 -7.27 -25.90
N SER A 193 4.17 -7.35 -24.70
CA SER A 193 4.78 -8.59 -24.25
C SER A 193 4.99 -8.67 -22.75
N SER A 194 4.54 -9.80 -22.23
CA SER A 194 4.54 -10.25 -20.84
C SER A 194 3.37 -9.73 -20.01
N SER A 195 2.70 -10.67 -19.34
CA SER A 195 1.53 -10.60 -18.46
C SER A 195 1.63 -9.65 -17.25
N LYS A 196 2.57 -8.71 -17.25
CA LYS A 196 2.77 -7.72 -16.20
C LYS A 196 2.07 -6.44 -16.66
N LEU A 197 1.07 -6.00 -15.91
CA LEU A 197 0.22 -4.86 -16.25
C LEU A 197 0.97 -3.52 -16.52
N ALA A 198 2.28 -3.41 -16.23
CA ALA A 198 3.04 -2.18 -16.38
C ALA A 198 4.27 -2.36 -17.30
N PRO A 199 4.55 -1.40 -18.20
CA PRO A 199 5.86 -1.30 -18.87
C PRO A 199 6.97 -1.25 -17.82
N MET A 200 8.10 -1.92 -18.07
CA MET A 200 9.22 -1.86 -17.15
C MET A 200 9.73 -0.42 -17.01
N PHE A 201 10.02 0.01 -15.78
CA PHE A 201 10.41 1.39 -15.46
C PHE A 201 11.51 1.96 -16.36
N HIS A 202 12.50 1.13 -16.73
CA HIS A 202 13.59 1.53 -17.62
C HIS A 202 13.11 1.95 -19.02
N VAL A 203 12.03 1.36 -19.55
CA VAL A 203 11.44 1.73 -20.85
C VAL A 203 10.79 3.11 -20.77
N ILE A 204 10.11 3.41 -19.67
CA ILE A 204 9.46 4.71 -19.44
C ILE A 204 10.52 5.82 -19.31
N VAL A 205 11.58 5.57 -18.56
CA VAL A 205 12.68 6.53 -18.39
C VAL A 205 13.38 6.80 -19.72
N ALA A 206 13.69 5.76 -20.50
CA ALA A 206 14.33 5.92 -21.80
C ALA A 206 13.52 6.81 -22.75
N GLU A 207 12.20 6.64 -22.79
CA GLU A 207 11.33 7.47 -23.62
C GLU A 207 11.21 8.92 -23.15
N TYR A 208 11.16 9.14 -21.84
CA TYR A 208 11.15 10.49 -21.31
C TYR A 208 12.43 11.24 -21.68
N VAL A 209 13.58 10.55 -21.62
CA VAL A 209 14.87 11.06 -22.08
C VAL A 209 14.84 11.34 -23.59
N HIS A 210 14.30 10.42 -24.41
CA HIS A 210 14.14 10.63 -25.85
C HIS A 210 13.28 11.86 -26.17
N GLN A 211 12.15 12.06 -25.50
CA GLN A 211 11.29 13.24 -25.69
C GLN A 211 12.01 14.53 -25.30
N ILE A 212 12.74 14.55 -24.18
CA ILE A 212 13.54 15.70 -23.76
C ILE A 212 14.60 16.03 -24.83
N GLN A 213 15.31 15.02 -25.31
CA GLN A 213 16.34 15.20 -26.35
C GLN A 213 15.74 15.66 -27.68
N ALA A 214 14.60 15.11 -28.10
CA ALA A 214 13.90 15.52 -29.32
C ALA A 214 13.44 16.99 -29.24
N LYS A 215 12.87 17.41 -28.10
CA LYS A 215 12.50 18.82 -27.86
C LYS A 215 13.72 19.74 -27.90
N ARG A 216 14.84 19.34 -27.30
CA ARG A 216 16.11 20.10 -27.35
C ARG A 216 16.66 20.22 -28.77
N ARG A 217 16.64 19.13 -29.56
CA ARG A 217 17.06 19.14 -30.97
C ARG A 217 16.17 20.01 -31.83
N ALA A 218 14.85 19.97 -31.63
CA ALA A 218 13.91 20.85 -32.34
C ALA A 218 14.11 22.34 -31.99
N ALA A 219 14.32 22.65 -30.71
CA ALA A 219 14.62 24.02 -30.27
C ALA A 219 15.95 24.53 -30.84
N SER A 220 16.99 23.70 -30.83
CA SER A 220 18.29 24.04 -31.42
C SER A 220 18.21 24.28 -32.93
N ARG A 221 17.44 23.47 -33.67
CA ARG A 221 17.19 23.69 -35.11
C ARG A 221 16.40 24.98 -35.38
N GLY A 222 15.42 25.32 -34.53
CA GLY A 222 14.68 26.58 -34.62
C GLY A 222 15.49 27.83 -34.26
N ILE A 223 16.57 27.68 -33.49
CA ILE A 223 17.52 28.76 -33.18
C ILE A 223 18.52 28.94 -34.34
N SER A 224 19.02 27.83 -34.91
CA SER A 224 19.91 27.85 -36.08
C SER A 224 19.23 28.50 -37.31
N SER A 225 17.95 28.23 -37.57
CA SER A 225 17.23 28.81 -38.71
C SER A 225 16.90 30.30 -38.54
N LYS A 226 16.82 30.82 -37.31
CA LYS A 226 16.67 32.27 -37.04
C LYS A 226 17.98 33.04 -37.15
N ALA A 227 19.13 32.39 -36.94
CA ALA A 227 20.44 33.02 -37.08
C ALA A 227 20.84 33.19 -38.56
N THR A 228 20.49 32.24 -39.43
CA THR A 228 20.87 32.27 -40.86
C THR A 228 20.13 33.31 -41.70
N ILE A 229 19.02 33.90 -41.22
CA ILE A 229 18.22 34.88 -41.99
C ILE A 229 18.74 36.34 -41.84
N LYS A 230 19.80 36.58 -41.05
CA LYS A 230 20.30 37.94 -40.77
C LYS A 230 21.58 38.37 -41.52
N GLU A 231 22.19 37.51 -42.32
CA GLU A 231 23.40 37.83 -43.11
C GLU A 231 23.15 37.71 -44.61
N GLU A 232 22.29 38.56 -45.18
CA GLU A 232 22.31 38.82 -46.63
C GLU A 232 21.61 40.16 -46.95
N CYS A 233 22.29 41.28 -46.67
CA CYS A 233 22.17 42.53 -47.44
C CYS A 233 23.23 43.54 -46.95
N ALA A 234 24.41 43.53 -47.58
CA ALA A 234 25.35 44.64 -47.55
C ALA A 234 26.38 44.49 -48.69
N THR A 235 26.01 45.00 -49.86
CA THR A 235 26.87 45.74 -50.81
C THR A 235 25.95 46.44 -51.80
#